data_AF-A0AAW2QTI4-F1
#
_entry.id   AF-A0AAW2QTI4-F1
#
_cell.length_a   1.000
_cell.length_b   1.000
_cell.length_c   1.000
_cell.angle_alpha   90.00
_cell.angle_beta   90.00
_cell.angle_gamma   90.00
#
_symmetry.space_group_name_H-M   'P 1'
#
loop_
_entity.id
_entity.type
_entity.pdbx_description
1 polymer ?
#
loop_
_entity_poly.entity_id
_entity_poly.type
_entity_poly.pdbx_seq_one_letter_code
_entity_poly.pdbx_strand_id
1 'polypeptide(L)'
;MKLDDPIVALMEDPKSSFAKFCRTKYLLVIHPKMEESFFGNLDHRNLVANGVHPHTPFYRAFVRMARCVWYLQGFTAFVEPKSEMFGVKQGSEFSEVYMEVLEELKEYEASFDRGQERYKVEFMVMPGFKLGETLIRSQVYVSSVVSTNVTH
;
A
#
# COMPACT_ATOMS: atom_id res chain seq x y z
N MET A 1 0.89 -24.31 3.51
CA MET A 1 2.28 -24.19 3.05
C MET A 1 2.95 -23.14 3.93
N LYS A 2 3.78 -23.52 4.92
CA LYS A 2 4.59 -22.55 5.67
C LYS A 2 5.55 -21.96 4.63
N LEU A 3 5.34 -20.72 4.19
CA LEU A 3 6.39 -20.05 3.43
C LEU A 3 7.57 -19.89 4.37
N ASP A 4 8.69 -20.49 4.01
CA ASP A 4 9.95 -20.31 4.74
C ASP A 4 10.22 -18.83 4.95
N ASP A 5 10.87 -18.51 6.06
CA ASP A 5 11.08 -17.13 6.45
C ASP A 5 12.02 -16.43 5.45
N PRO A 6 11.54 -15.43 4.68
CA PRO A 6 12.26 -14.95 3.50
C PRO A 6 13.54 -14.19 3.81
N ILE A 7 13.75 -13.83 5.08
CA ILE A 7 15.02 -13.26 5.52
C ILE A 7 16.17 -14.28 5.46
N VAL A 8 15.88 -15.58 5.54
CA VAL A 8 16.89 -16.65 5.41
C VAL A 8 17.54 -16.59 4.03
N ALA A 9 16.75 -16.43 2.97
CA ALA A 9 17.27 -16.27 1.61
C ALA A 9 18.17 -15.03 1.45
N LEU A 10 17.91 -13.97 2.22
CA LEU A 10 18.75 -12.76 2.24
C LEU A 10 20.08 -12.98 2.98
N MET A 11 20.10 -13.88 3.96
CA MET A 11 21.30 -14.26 4.71
C MET A 11 22.18 -15.23 3.90
N GLU A 12 21.55 -16.17 3.19
CA GLU A 12 22.24 -17.14 2.33
C GLU A 12 22.91 -16.47 1.12
N ASP A 13 22.21 -15.55 0.45
CA ASP A 13 22.77 -14.75 -0.64
C ASP A 13 22.39 -13.26 -0.54
N PRO A 14 23.21 -12.46 0.19
CA PRO A 14 23.04 -11.01 0.32
C PRO A 14 23.23 -10.23 -0.99
N LYS A 15 23.72 -10.87 -2.06
CA LYS A 15 23.97 -10.22 -3.37
C LYS A 15 22.95 -10.65 -4.44
N SER A 16 21.99 -11.50 -4.09
CA SER A 16 20.90 -11.94 -4.96
C SER A 16 20.09 -10.77 -5.54
N SER A 17 19.36 -11.05 -6.63
CA SER A 17 18.41 -10.07 -7.20
C SER A 17 17.33 -9.67 -6.19
N PHE A 18 16.85 -10.63 -5.39
CA PHE A 18 15.89 -10.39 -4.32
C PHE A 18 16.47 -9.51 -3.20
N ALA A 19 17.72 -9.72 -2.79
CA ALA A 19 18.41 -8.86 -1.81
C ALA A 19 18.55 -7.42 -2.31
N LYS A 20 18.98 -7.24 -3.57
CA LYS A 20 19.06 -5.92 -4.22
C LYS A 20 17.69 -5.24 -4.30
N PHE A 21 16.64 -6.00 -4.63
CA PHE A 21 15.27 -5.52 -4.63
C PHE A 21 14.83 -5.06 -3.24
N CYS A 22 15.01 -5.89 -2.22
CA CYS A 22 14.67 -5.55 -0.83
C CYS A 22 15.40 -4.29 -0.35
N ARG A 23 16.70 -4.15 -0.61
CA ARG A 23 17.46 -2.93 -0.31
C ARG A 23 16.86 -1.70 -0.99
N THR A 24 16.64 -1.79 -2.30
CA THR A 24 16.12 -0.67 -3.10
C THR A 24 14.73 -0.25 -2.63
N LYS A 25 13.84 -1.22 -2.43
CA LYS A 25 12.45 -0.95 -2.00
C LYS A 25 12.38 -0.46 -0.57
N TYR A 26 13.22 -0.96 0.33
CA TYR A 26 13.25 -0.50 1.71
C TYR A 26 13.61 0.98 1.79
N LEU A 27 14.69 1.39 1.12
CA LEU A 27 15.15 2.78 1.12
C LEU A 27 14.17 3.74 0.43
N LEU A 28 13.37 3.22 -0.51
CA LEU A 28 12.34 3.97 -1.24
C LEU A 28 11.05 4.16 -0.43
N VAL A 29 10.55 3.09 0.21
CA VAL A 29 9.23 3.07 0.85
C VAL A 29 9.29 3.49 2.32
N ILE A 30 10.36 3.11 3.03
CA ILE A 30 10.51 3.43 4.45
C ILE A 30 11.25 4.76 4.58
N HIS A 31 10.51 5.78 5.05
CA HIS A 31 11.03 7.13 5.20
C HIS A 31 11.97 7.24 6.42
N PRO A 32 13.08 8.00 6.36
CA PRO A 32 14.00 8.16 7.50
C PRO A 32 13.32 8.57 8.81
N LYS A 33 12.40 9.54 8.76
CA LYS A 33 11.60 9.96 9.94
C LYS A 33 10.80 8.83 10.59
N MET A 34 10.34 7.86 9.80
CA MET A 34 9.63 6.69 10.33
C MET A 34 10.60 5.80 11.09
N GLU A 35 11.81 5.58 10.57
CA GLU A 35 12.86 4.80 11.25
C GLU A 35 13.33 5.49 12.53
N GLU A 36 13.56 6.81 12.50
CA GLU A 36 13.87 7.59 13.71
C GLU A 36 12.75 7.49 14.76
N SER A 37 11.49 7.49 14.35
CA SER A 37 10.35 7.37 15.27
C SER A 37 10.22 5.96 15.86
N PHE A 38 10.53 4.91 15.08
CA PHE A 38 10.43 3.52 15.53
C PHE A 38 11.65 3.04 16.32
N PHE A 39 12.85 3.51 15.97
CA PHE A 39 14.12 2.99 16.50
C PHE A 39 14.95 4.03 17.25
N GLY A 40 14.60 5.32 17.16
CA GLY A 40 15.36 6.42 17.76
C GLY A 40 16.65 6.79 17.02
N ASN A 41 16.98 6.11 15.91
CA ASN A 41 18.18 6.35 15.10
C ASN A 41 18.00 5.84 13.66
N LEU A 42 19.02 6.07 12.83
CA LEU A 42 19.08 5.63 11.42
C LEU A 42 20.08 4.49 11.17
N ASP A 43 20.57 3.81 12.21
CA ASP A 43 21.55 2.73 12.05
C ASP A 43 20.98 1.58 11.23
N HIS A 44 19.69 1.29 11.45
CA HIS A 44 18.95 0.32 10.68
C HIS A 44 18.95 0.64 9.18
N ARG A 45 18.72 1.91 8.83
CA ARG A 45 18.79 2.41 7.44
C ARG A 45 20.20 2.27 6.86
N ASN A 46 21.22 2.62 7.64
CA ASN A 46 22.61 2.56 7.23
C ASN A 46 23.05 1.12 6.94
N LEU A 47 22.61 0.15 7.75
CA LEU A 47 22.83 -1.28 7.49
C LEU A 47 22.23 -1.69 6.14
N VAL A 48 20.96 -1.37 5.90
CA VAL A 48 20.29 -1.68 4.62
C VAL A 48 20.97 -0.97 3.45
N ALA A 49 21.37 0.29 3.63
CA ALA A 49 22.10 1.06 2.64
C ALA A 49 23.45 0.44 2.28
N ASN A 50 24.09 -0.28 3.20
CA ASN A 50 25.33 -1.02 2.96
C ASN A 50 25.09 -2.45 2.44
N GLY A 51 23.85 -2.84 2.17
CA GLY A 51 23.50 -4.19 1.70
C GLY A 51 23.47 -5.24 2.81
N VAL A 52 23.48 -4.81 4.07
CA VAL A 52 23.27 -5.68 5.22
C VAL A 52 21.77 -5.74 5.51
N HIS A 53 21.26 -6.94 5.76
CA HIS A 53 19.84 -7.18 6.03
C HIS A 53 19.63 -7.35 7.55
N PRO A 54 19.02 -6.36 8.25
CA PRO A 54 18.91 -6.39 9.70
C PRO A 54 17.96 -7.50 10.18
N HIS A 55 18.33 -8.18 11.25
CA HIS A 55 17.52 -9.24 11.85
C HIS A 55 16.52 -8.69 12.89
N THR A 56 15.73 -7.68 12.48
CA THR A 56 14.71 -7.05 13.33
C THR A 56 13.31 -7.55 12.97
N PRO A 57 12.34 -7.57 13.91
CA PRO A 57 10.95 -7.91 13.60
C PRO A 57 10.34 -7.03 12.51
N PHE A 58 10.65 -5.73 12.52
CA PHE A 58 10.20 -4.77 11.52
C PHE A 58 10.75 -5.11 10.12
N TYR A 59 12.07 -5.31 9.99
CA TYR A 59 12.67 -5.65 8.71
C TYR A 59 12.16 -6.99 8.18
N ARG A 60 12.00 -7.98 9.06
CA ARG A 60 11.42 -9.29 8.72
C ARG A 60 10.00 -9.16 8.19
N ALA A 61 9.16 -8.31 8.79
CA ALA A 61 7.82 -8.02 8.29
C ALA A 61 7.87 -7.35 6.90
N PHE A 62 8.76 -6.37 6.72
CA PHE A 62 9.01 -5.75 5.43
C PHE A 62 9.44 -6.78 4.37
N VAL A 63 10.37 -7.69 4.67
CA VAL A 63 10.87 -8.69 3.72
C VAL A 63 9.76 -9.68 3.31
N ARG A 64 8.87 -10.04 4.24
CA ARG A 64 7.68 -10.86 3.94
C ARG A 64 6.79 -10.19 2.90
N MET A 65 6.50 -8.90 3.07
CA MET A 65 5.74 -8.11 2.10
C MET A 65 6.51 -7.96 0.79
N ALA A 66 7.79 -7.63 0.84
CA ALA A 66 8.64 -7.45 -0.34
C ALA A 66 8.71 -8.71 -1.21
N ARG A 67 8.75 -9.91 -0.60
CA ARG A 67 8.69 -11.18 -1.34
C ARG A 67 7.39 -11.32 -2.15
N CYS A 68 6.25 -10.98 -1.57
CA CYS A 68 4.97 -11.05 -2.29
C CYS A 68 5.02 -10.14 -3.53
N VAL A 69 5.49 -8.91 -3.38
CA VAL A 69 5.63 -7.96 -4.50
C VAL A 69 6.66 -8.45 -5.52
N TRP A 70 7.78 -9.02 -5.09
CA TRP A 70 8.81 -9.58 -5.97
C TRP A 70 8.27 -10.71 -6.85
N TYR A 71 7.52 -11.64 -6.26
CA TYR A 71 6.87 -12.69 -7.03
C TYR A 71 5.82 -12.12 -7.97
N LEU A 72 4.95 -11.23 -7.49
CA LEU A 72 3.93 -10.58 -8.33
C LEU A 72 4.56 -9.91 -9.56
N GLN A 73 5.68 -9.21 -9.39
CA GLN A 73 6.43 -8.61 -10.49
C GLN A 73 6.85 -9.66 -11.53
N GLY A 74 7.39 -10.80 -11.10
CA GLY A 74 7.72 -11.92 -11.99
C GLY A 74 6.50 -12.54 -12.67
N PHE A 75 5.36 -12.59 -11.97
CA PHE A 75 4.11 -13.15 -12.48
C PHE A 75 3.39 -12.22 -13.47
N THR A 76 3.64 -10.91 -13.45
CA THR A 76 2.92 -9.96 -14.34
C THR A 76 2.98 -10.34 -15.82
N ALA A 77 4.06 -10.99 -16.28
CA ALA A 77 4.21 -11.45 -17.66
C ALA A 77 3.27 -12.61 -18.04
N PHE A 78 2.73 -13.32 -17.05
CA PHE A 78 1.88 -14.51 -17.22
C PHE A 78 0.41 -14.27 -16.88
N VAL A 79 0.06 -13.07 -16.41
CA VAL A 79 -1.33 -12.73 -16.07
C VAL A 79 -2.10 -12.44 -17.35
N GLU A 80 -3.03 -13.34 -17.69
CA GLU A 80 -4.01 -13.16 -18.75
C GLU A 80 -5.42 -13.35 -18.15
N PRO A 81 -6.37 -12.40 -18.32
CA PRO A 81 -6.25 -11.14 -19.07
C PRO A 81 -5.30 -10.13 -18.39
N LYS A 82 -4.73 -9.21 -19.17
CA LYS A 82 -3.87 -8.14 -18.61
C LYS A 82 -4.65 -7.33 -17.58
N SER A 83 -4.02 -7.06 -16.43
CA SER A 83 -4.59 -6.18 -15.42
C SER A 83 -4.22 -4.73 -15.68
N GLU A 84 -5.19 -3.83 -15.53
CA GLU A 84 -4.99 -2.38 -15.58
C GLU A 84 -5.21 -1.82 -14.18
N MET A 85 -4.21 -1.14 -13.63
CA MET A 85 -4.32 -0.46 -12.34
C MET A 85 -4.79 0.98 -12.56
N PHE A 86 -5.76 1.44 -11.77
CA PHE A 86 -6.19 2.83 -11.75
C PHE A 86 -6.12 3.42 -10.34
N GLY A 87 -5.81 4.71 -10.27
CA GLY A 87 -5.73 5.45 -9.02
C GLY A 87 -6.81 6.52 -8.93
N VAL A 88 -7.25 6.80 -7.72
CA VAL A 88 -8.21 7.88 -7.42
C VAL A 88 -7.46 9.08 -6.84
N LYS A 89 -7.74 10.28 -7.34
CA LYS A 89 -7.11 11.51 -6.84
C LYS A 89 -7.83 12.01 -5.60
N GLN A 90 -7.10 12.59 -4.66
CA GLN A 90 -7.68 13.37 -3.57
C GLN A 90 -8.58 14.49 -4.14
N GLY A 91 -9.70 14.74 -3.48
CA GLY A 91 -10.73 15.70 -3.85
C GLY A 91 -11.74 15.20 -4.90
N SER A 92 -11.54 14.00 -5.46
CA SER A 92 -12.49 13.41 -6.42
C SER A 92 -13.82 13.11 -5.74
N GLU A 93 -14.93 13.27 -6.46
CA GLU A 93 -16.24 12.82 -5.98
C GLU A 93 -16.24 11.29 -5.84
N PHE A 94 -16.78 10.79 -4.73
CA PHE A 94 -16.91 9.36 -4.48
C PHE A 94 -17.86 8.72 -5.48
N SER A 95 -17.51 7.52 -5.95
CA SER A 95 -18.34 6.74 -6.85
C SER A 95 -18.34 5.27 -6.44
N GLU A 96 -19.48 4.79 -5.96
CA GLU A 96 -19.69 3.39 -5.59
C GLU A 96 -19.48 2.40 -6.74
N VAL A 97 -19.44 2.87 -8.00
CA VAL A 97 -19.22 2.03 -9.16
C VAL A 97 -17.80 1.45 -9.15
N TYR A 98 -16.79 2.27 -8.84
CA TYR A 98 -15.38 1.92 -8.93
C TYR A 98 -14.57 2.19 -7.65
N MET A 99 -15.23 2.68 -6.60
CA MET A 99 -14.65 2.93 -5.29
C MET A 99 -15.42 2.21 -4.19
N GLU A 100 -14.74 1.87 -3.11
CA GLU A 100 -15.33 1.37 -1.88
C GLU A 100 -14.64 1.98 -0.65
N VAL A 101 -15.39 2.11 0.44
CA VAL A 101 -14.86 2.51 1.74
C VAL A 101 -14.50 1.24 2.51
N LEU A 102 -13.35 1.26 3.19
CA LEU A 102 -12.87 0.13 4.01
C LEU A 102 -13.92 -0.31 5.03
N GLU A 103 -14.04 -1.60 5.30
CA GLU A 103 -15.03 -2.11 6.25
C GLU A 103 -14.80 -1.66 7.69
N GLU A 104 -13.53 -1.56 8.10
CA GLU A 104 -13.16 -1.01 9.41
C GLU A 104 -13.55 0.46 9.56
N LEU A 105 -13.86 1.09 8.42
CA LEU A 105 -14.24 2.47 8.29
C LEU A 105 -15.77 2.63 8.14
N LYS A 106 -16.53 1.55 8.01
CA LYS A 106 -18.00 1.64 7.90
C LYS A 106 -18.71 1.89 9.24
N GLU A 107 -18.04 1.69 10.37
CA GLU A 107 -18.66 1.96 11.68
C GLU A 107 -18.91 3.45 11.91
N TYR A 108 -18.09 4.32 11.32
CA TYR A 108 -18.39 5.75 11.29
C TYR A 108 -19.30 6.13 10.12
N GLU A 109 -19.56 5.23 9.15
CA GLU A 109 -20.58 5.43 8.10
C GLU A 109 -22.02 5.50 8.66
N ALA A 110 -22.28 5.03 9.88
CA ALA A 110 -23.62 5.03 10.47
C ALA A 110 -24.21 6.44 10.68
N SER A 111 -23.40 7.51 10.63
CA SER A 111 -23.86 8.91 10.64
C SER A 111 -24.06 9.53 9.25
N PHE A 112 -23.85 8.76 8.18
CA PHE A 112 -23.91 9.26 6.82
C PHE A 112 -25.33 9.06 6.27
N ASP A 113 -26.11 10.15 6.29
CA ASP A 113 -27.45 10.17 5.73
C ASP A 113 -27.36 9.91 4.22
N ARG A 114 -27.97 8.83 3.74
CA ARG A 114 -27.96 8.39 2.32
C ARG A 114 -28.79 9.30 1.41
N GLY A 115 -29.05 10.52 1.84
CA GLY A 115 -29.78 11.55 1.12
C GLY A 115 -28.90 12.80 0.96
N GLN A 116 -28.27 12.94 -0.21
CA GLN A 116 -27.75 14.21 -0.77
C GLN A 116 -26.33 14.68 -0.42
N GLU A 117 -25.56 14.03 0.45
CA GLU A 117 -24.17 14.46 0.69
C GLU A 117 -23.21 13.93 -0.39
N ARG A 118 -22.57 14.84 -1.14
CA ARG A 118 -21.49 14.46 -2.08
C ARG A 118 -20.23 14.22 -1.28
N TYR A 119 -19.79 12.97 -1.21
CA TYR A 119 -18.51 12.63 -0.57
C TYR A 119 -17.34 12.94 -1.47
N LYS A 120 -16.26 13.42 -0.86
CA LYS A 120 -14.97 13.59 -1.53
C LYS A 120 -13.94 12.65 -0.96
N VAL A 121 -13.10 12.13 -1.84
CA VAL A 121 -11.98 11.27 -1.49
C VAL A 121 -10.90 12.11 -0.83
N GLU A 122 -10.51 11.81 0.40
CA GLU A 122 -9.36 12.46 1.03
C GLU A 122 -8.06 11.79 0.61
N PHE A 123 -8.03 10.47 0.59
CA PHE A 123 -6.90 9.74 0.07
C PHE A 123 -7.30 8.32 -0.35
N MET A 124 -6.51 7.78 -1.27
CA MET A 124 -6.63 6.40 -1.72
C MET A 124 -5.82 5.51 -0.79
N VAL A 125 -6.48 4.50 -0.23
CA VAL A 125 -5.84 3.46 0.59
C VAL A 125 -5.26 2.39 -0.31
N MET A 126 -6.05 1.90 -1.28
CA MET A 126 -5.62 0.94 -2.28
C MET A 126 -6.07 1.33 -3.68
N PRO A 127 -5.22 1.15 -4.71
CA PRO A 127 -5.63 1.35 -6.09
C PRO A 127 -6.69 0.32 -6.49
N GLY A 128 -7.48 0.68 -7.48
CA GLY A 128 -8.40 -0.26 -8.12
C GLY A 128 -7.72 -0.99 -9.28
N PHE A 129 -8.30 -2.12 -9.67
CA PHE A 129 -7.78 -2.96 -10.76
C PHE A 129 -8.90 -3.39 -11.69
N LYS A 130 -8.66 -3.34 -12.99
CA LYS A 130 -9.52 -3.95 -14.01
C LYS A 130 -8.81 -5.18 -14.55
N LEU A 131 -9.44 -6.33 -14.43
CA LEU A 131 -8.94 -7.63 -14.90
C LEU A 131 -9.94 -8.19 -15.92
N GLY A 132 -9.73 -7.90 -17.20
CA GLY A 132 -10.73 -8.18 -18.23
C GLY A 132 -12.03 -7.42 -17.97
N GLU A 133 -13.11 -8.16 -17.70
CA GLU A 133 -14.43 -7.61 -17.35
C GLU A 133 -14.62 -7.41 -15.83
N THR A 134 -13.73 -7.98 -15.01
CA THR A 134 -13.82 -7.88 -13.54
C THR A 134 -13.21 -6.57 -13.07
N LEU A 135 -13.97 -5.81 -12.26
CA LEU A 135 -13.51 -4.59 -11.61
C LEU A 135 -13.31 -4.82 -10.11
N ILE A 136 -12.08 -4.66 -9.66
CA ILE A 136 -11.71 -4.53 -8.25
C ILE A 136 -11.70 -3.04 -7.92
N ARG A 137 -12.56 -2.62 -7.00
CA ARG A 137 -12.75 -1.22 -6.63
C ARG A 137 -11.52 -0.67 -5.91
N SER A 138 -11.28 0.63 -6.07
CA SER A 138 -10.27 1.34 -5.28
C SER A 138 -10.78 1.57 -3.87
N GLN A 139 -10.00 1.21 -2.87
CA GLN A 139 -10.32 1.51 -1.49
C GLN A 139 -9.91 2.93 -1.17
N VAL A 140 -10.88 3.72 -0.70
CA VAL A 140 -10.71 5.15 -0.46
C VAL A 140 -11.18 5.54 0.93
N TYR A 141 -10.54 6.55 1.48
CA TYR A 141 -11.08 7.31 2.60
C TYR A 141 -11.85 8.50 2.05
N VAL A 142 -13.05 8.74 2.57
CA VAL A 142 -13.93 9.83 2.15
C VAL A 142 -14.34 10.73 3.30
N SER A 143 -14.68 11.98 2.97
CA SER A 143 -15.26 12.95 3.89
C SER A 143 -16.53 13.56 3.27
N SER A 144 -17.46 14.00 4.13
CA SER A 144 -18.65 14.75 3.68
C SER A 144 -18.28 16.17 3.28
N VAL A 145 -18.79 16.62 2.14
CA VAL A 145 -18.74 18.03 1.76
C VAL A 145 -19.95 18.72 2.35
N VAL A 146 -19.76 19.40 3.49
CA VAL A 146 -20.76 20.35 3.99
C VAL A 146 -20.83 21.50 3.00
N SER A 147 -21.87 21.54 2.17
CA SER A 147 -22.16 22.71 1.33
C SER A 147 -22.56 23.88 2.23
N THR A 148 -21.59 24.71 2.60
CA THR A 148 -21.86 26.01 3.23
C THR A 148 -22.48 26.92 2.18
N ASN A 149 -23.81 26.93 2.11
CA ASN A 149 -24.56 27.97 1.42
C ASN A 149 -24.42 29.27 2.23
N VAL A 150 -23.37 30.04 1.97
CA VAL A 150 -23.27 31.42 2.46
C VAL A 150 -24.12 32.27 1.52
N THR A 151 -25.39 32.46 1.88
CA THR A 151 -26.24 33.52 1.31
C THR A 151 -25.73 34.86 1.82
N HIS A 152 -25.24 35.70 0.91
CA HIS A 152 -25.03 37.13 1.11
C HIS A 152 -26.30 37.91 0.78
#